data_AF-I3DWG7-F1
#
_entry.id   AF-I3DWG7-F1
#
_cell.length_a   1.000
_cell.length_b   1.000
_cell.length_c   1.000
_cell.angle_alpha   90.00
_cell.angle_beta   90.00
_cell.angle_gamma   90.00
#
_symmetry.space_group_name_H-M   'P 1'
#
loop_
_entity.id
_entity.type
_entity.pdbx_description
1 polymer ?
#
loop_
_entity_poly.entity_id
_entity_poly.type
_entity_poly.pdbx_seq_one_letter_code
_entity_poly.pdbx_strand_id
1 'polypeptide(L)'
;MIIPKEVLKKFDEMYRELVLADEKDHEIWFEYVFLSWQWWLCIALTIIPWILWWKFRKKESTNRLILGAFYIMTISLILDSFGTELGFWDYRYEPVPFLPSFLPWDLSFLQCSFFFLYK
;
A
#
# COMPACT_ATOMS: atom_id res chain seq x y z
N MET A 1 -33.45 10.52 6.55
CA MET A 1 -33.23 9.61 7.70
C MET A 1 -32.40 10.38 8.71
N ILE A 2 -32.89 10.59 9.94
CA ILE A 2 -32.16 11.32 10.99
C ILE A 2 -31.53 10.28 11.90
N ILE A 3 -30.20 10.25 11.97
CA ILE A 3 -29.46 9.34 12.85
C ILE A 3 -29.65 9.81 14.31
N PRO A 4 -30.04 8.94 15.26
CA PRO A 4 -30.18 9.33 16.66
C PRO A 4 -28.88 9.86 17.25
N LYS A 5 -28.94 10.89 18.11
CA LYS A 5 -27.76 11.48 18.76
C LYS A 5 -26.91 10.46 19.52
N GLU A 6 -27.54 9.46 20.14
CA GLU A 6 -26.82 8.38 20.84
C GLU A 6 -26.05 7.47 19.89
N VAL A 7 -26.53 7.29 18.66
CA VAL A 7 -25.79 6.51 17.65
C VAL A 7 -24.59 7.30 17.14
N LEU A 8 -24.74 8.61 16.95
CA LEU A 8 -23.61 9.49 16.60
C LEU A 8 -22.53 9.46 17.67
N LYS A 9 -22.91 9.55 18.94
CA LYS A 9 -21.98 9.47 20.07
C LYS A 9 -21.18 8.17 20.09
N LYS A 10 -21.81 7.03 19.77
CA LYS A 10 -21.11 5.74 19.65
C LYS A 10 -20.09 5.73 18.52
N PHE A 11 -20.41 6.30 17.37
CA PHE A 11 -19.45 6.42 16.26
C PHE A 11 -18.27 7.32 16.66
N ASP A 12 -18.53 8.44 17.34
CA ASP A 12 -17.48 9.34 17.81
C ASP A 12 -16.56 8.66 18.83
N GLU A 13 -17.11 7.87 19.74
CA GLU A 13 -16.35 7.09 20.73
C GLU A 13 -15.46 6.03 20.04
N MET A 14 -16.03 5.24 19.13
CA MET A 14 -15.28 4.26 18.34
C MET A 14 -14.18 4.90 17.50
N TYR A 15 -14.47 6.04 16.85
CA TYR A 15 -13.47 6.75 16.05
C TYR A 15 -12.31 7.27 16.91
N ARG A 16 -12.58 7.74 18.13
CA ARG A 16 -11.51 8.13 19.07
C ARG A 16 -10.64 6.95 19.47
N GLU A 17 -11.22 5.78 19.72
CA GLU A 17 -10.45 4.58 20.02
C GLU A 17 -9.55 4.18 18.86
N LEU A 18 -10.05 4.26 17.62
CA LEU A 18 -9.25 4.01 16.41
C LEU A 18 -8.08 4.99 16.29
N VAL A 19 -8.31 6.30 16.43
CA VAL A 19 -7.25 7.31 16.35
C VAL A 19 -6.16 7.08 17.40
N LEU A 20 -6.52 6.72 18.63
CA LEU A 20 -5.55 6.42 19.68
C LEU A 20 -4.74 5.14 19.38
N ALA A 21 -5.35 4.16 18.72
CA ALA A 21 -4.65 2.97 18.25
C ALA A 21 -3.64 3.31 17.16
N ASP A 22 -4.06 4.11 16.17
CA ASP A 22 -3.21 4.56 15.05
C ASP A 22 -2.01 5.39 15.56
N GLU A 23 -2.24 6.31 16.50
CA GLU A 23 -1.16 7.11 17.11
C GLU A 23 -0.10 6.21 17.77
N LYS A 24 -0.54 5.20 18.52
CA LYS A 24 0.36 4.24 19.17
C LYS A 24 1.10 3.37 18.15
N ASP A 25 0.42 2.96 17.09
CA ASP A 25 1.06 2.21 16.00
C ASP A 25 2.15 3.05 15.32
N HIS A 26 1.88 4.33 15.05
CA HIS A 26 2.87 5.24 14.47
C HIS A 26 4.08 5.45 15.39
N GLU A 27 3.88 5.57 16.70
CA GLU A 27 4.99 5.64 17.67
C GLU A 27 5.88 4.39 17.57
N ILE A 28 5.29 3.19 17.57
CA ILE A 28 6.01 1.93 17.42
C ILE A 28 6.74 1.89 16.07
N TRP A 29 6.07 2.30 15.00
CA TRP A 29 6.66 2.32 13.67
C TRP A 29 7.89 3.26 13.61
N PHE A 30 7.80 4.47 14.16
CA PHE A 30 8.93 5.40 14.19
C PHE A 30 10.10 4.89 15.05
N GLU A 31 9.81 4.21 16.14
CA GLU A 31 10.83 3.69 17.06
C GLU A 31 11.55 2.45 16.49
N TYR A 32 10.81 1.54 15.85
CA TYR A 32 11.33 0.20 15.50
C TYR A 32 11.48 -0.05 14.00
N VAL A 33 10.69 0.63 13.16
CA VAL A 33 10.62 0.35 11.72
C VAL A 33 11.35 1.43 10.93
N PHE A 34 11.13 2.70 11.23
CA PHE A 34 11.71 3.80 10.45
C PHE A 34 13.25 3.69 10.40
N LEU A 35 13.80 3.78 9.19
CA LEU A 35 15.25 3.64 8.91
C LEU A 35 15.89 2.30 9.31
N SER A 36 15.10 1.31 9.74
CA SER A 36 15.56 -0.08 9.88
C SER A 36 15.99 -0.65 8.53
N TRP A 37 16.73 -1.76 8.54
CA TRP A 37 17.12 -2.43 7.30
C TRP A 37 15.89 -2.98 6.55
N GLN A 38 14.82 -3.36 7.25
CA GLN A 38 13.56 -3.80 6.65
C GLN A 38 12.88 -2.65 5.90
N TRP A 39 12.88 -1.45 6.48
CA TRP A 39 12.34 -0.26 5.83
C TRP A 39 13.11 0.07 4.55
N TRP A 40 14.45 0.05 4.61
CA TRP A 40 15.29 0.24 3.40
C TRP A 40 15.09 -0.86 2.36
N LEU A 41 14.89 -2.10 2.78
CA LEU A 41 14.54 -3.20 1.88
C LEU A 41 13.21 -2.91 1.18
N CYS A 42 12.18 -2.47 1.89
CA CYS A 42 10.90 -2.13 1.28
C CYS A 42 11.03 -0.96 0.30
N ILE A 43 11.81 0.08 0.63
CA ILE A 43 12.13 1.18 -0.29
C ILE A 43 12.85 0.67 -1.54
N ALA A 44 13.83 -0.21 -1.39
CA ALA A 44 14.56 -0.81 -2.50
C ALA A 44 13.64 -1.66 -3.40
N LEU A 45 12.76 -2.46 -2.78
CA LEU A 45 11.74 -3.26 -3.48
C LEU A 45 10.71 -2.39 -4.20
N THR A 46 10.48 -1.16 -3.75
CA THR A 46 9.65 -0.20 -4.49
C THR A 46 10.43 0.42 -5.65
N ILE A 47 11.63 0.95 -5.43
CA ILE A 47 12.31 1.79 -6.42
C ILE A 47 13.02 0.98 -7.52
N ILE A 48 13.72 -0.09 -7.14
CA ILE A 48 14.56 -0.87 -8.08
C ILE A 48 13.75 -1.43 -9.25
N PRO A 49 12.55 -2.01 -9.06
CA PRO A 49 11.78 -2.55 -10.17
C PRO A 49 11.40 -1.50 -11.22
N TRP A 50 11.05 -0.28 -10.79
CA TRP A 50 10.79 0.85 -11.72
C TRP A 50 12.03 1.29 -12.48
N ILE A 51 13.19 1.36 -11.82
CA ILE A 51 14.47 1.67 -12.49
C ILE A 51 14.79 0.62 -13.55
N LEU A 52 14.66 -0.67 -13.20
CA LEU A 52 14.92 -1.78 -14.13
C LEU A 52 13.94 -1.74 -15.31
N TRP A 53 12.64 -1.55 -15.05
CA TRP A 53 11.66 -1.39 -16.10
C TRP A 53 12.01 -0.23 -17.03
N TRP A 54 12.32 0.95 -16.49
CA TRP A 54 12.71 2.09 -17.31
C TRP A 54 13.92 1.76 -18.19
N LYS A 55 14.92 1.05 -17.66
CA LYS A 55 16.11 0.66 -18.42
C LYS A 55 15.83 -0.37 -19.53
N PHE A 56 14.96 -1.35 -19.27
CA PHE A 56 14.77 -2.52 -20.15
C PHE A 56 13.47 -2.54 -20.95
N ARG A 57 12.56 -1.58 -20.75
CA ARG A 57 11.27 -1.55 -21.45
C ARG A 57 11.42 -1.40 -22.98
N LYS A 58 10.48 -2.01 -23.71
CA LYS A 58 10.27 -1.77 -25.14
C LYS A 58 9.56 -0.44 -25.34
N LYS A 59 10.28 0.57 -25.84
CA LYS A 59 9.75 1.95 -26.00
C LYS A 59 8.47 2.00 -26.83
N GLU A 60 8.38 1.18 -27.88
CA GLU A 60 7.22 1.09 -28.80
C GLU A 60 5.92 0.65 -28.12
N SER A 61 6.01 -0.12 -27.03
CA SER A 61 4.83 -0.63 -26.31
C SER A 61 4.58 0.08 -24.98
N THR A 62 5.32 1.16 -24.69
CA THR A 62 5.28 1.87 -23.40
C THR A 62 3.86 2.24 -22.98
N ASN A 63 3.07 2.85 -23.87
CA ASN A 63 1.72 3.32 -23.55
C ASN A 63 0.79 2.17 -23.13
N ARG A 64 0.80 1.06 -23.89
CA ARG A 64 -0.03 -0.11 -23.59
C ARG A 64 0.40 -0.78 -22.28
N LEU A 65 1.72 -0.88 -22.05
CA LEU A 65 2.28 -1.49 -20.85
C LEU A 65 1.99 -0.68 -19.59
N ILE A 66 2.15 0.64 -19.63
CA ILE A 66 1.79 1.52 -18.50
C ILE A 66 0.30 1.45 -18.22
N LEU A 67 -0.54 1.45 -19.25
CA LEU A 67 -1.99 1.36 -19.07
C LEU A 67 -2.40 0.03 -18.41
N GLY A 68 -1.84 -1.10 -18.86
CA GLY A 68 -2.06 -2.40 -18.23
C GLY A 68 -1.58 -2.43 -16.77
N ALA A 69 -0.38 -1.91 -16.52
CA ALA A 69 0.18 -1.80 -15.16
C ALA A 69 -0.71 -0.95 -14.25
N PHE A 70 -1.27 0.17 -14.75
CA PHE A 70 -2.19 1.02 -13.99
C PHE A 70 -3.46 0.29 -13.54
N TYR A 71 -4.08 -0.51 -14.43
CA TYR A 71 -5.24 -1.31 -14.04
C TYR A 71 -4.89 -2.37 -13.00
N ILE A 72 -3.76 -3.06 -13.17
CA ILE A 72 -3.30 -4.07 -12.20
C ILE A 72 -3.01 -3.43 -10.85
N MET A 73 -2.34 -2.28 -10.83
CA MET A 73 -2.09 -1.48 -9.63
C MET A 73 -3.38 -1.14 -8.91
N THR A 74 -4.37 -0.65 -9.66
CA THR A 74 -5.64 -0.21 -9.09
C THR A 74 -6.40 -1.39 -8.49
N ILE A 75 -6.46 -2.52 -9.20
CA ILE A 75 -7.14 -3.72 -8.72
C ILE A 75 -6.41 -4.29 -7.49
N SER A 76 -5.07 -4.36 -7.53
CA SER A 76 -4.25 -4.84 -6.41
C SER A 76 -4.48 -4.00 -5.17
N LEU A 77 -4.36 -2.68 -5.29
CA LEU A 77 -4.54 -1.73 -4.20
C LEU A 77 -5.92 -1.87 -3.53
N ILE A 78 -6.98 -2.03 -4.34
CA ILE A 78 -8.34 -2.23 -3.82
C ILE A 78 -8.44 -3.55 -3.06
N LEU A 79 -7.95 -4.65 -3.65
CA LEU A 79 -8.01 -5.97 -3.02
C LEU A 79 -7.14 -6.05 -1.76
N ASP A 80 -5.97 -5.42 -1.76
CA ASP A 80 -5.09 -5.34 -0.60
C ASP A 80 -5.75 -4.58 0.54
N SER A 81 -6.31 -3.39 0.24
CA SER A 81 -7.05 -2.60 1.22
C SER A 81 -8.22 -3.37 1.83
N PHE A 82 -8.99 -4.11 1.00
CA PHE A 82 -10.06 -4.97 1.52
C PHE A 82 -9.52 -6.11 2.39
N GLY A 83 -8.40 -6.74 2.00
CA GLY A 83 -7.80 -7.83 2.77
C GLY A 83 -7.30 -7.38 4.14
N THR A 84 -6.64 -6.22 4.20
CA THR A 84 -6.16 -5.60 5.44
C THR A 84 -7.33 -5.18 6.33
N GLU A 85 -8.36 -4.52 5.77
CA GLU A 85 -9.55 -4.10 6.52
C GLU A 85 -10.33 -5.29 7.10
N LEU A 86 -10.35 -6.42 6.38
CA LEU A 86 -10.97 -7.67 6.85
C LEU A 86 -10.07 -8.47 7.82
N GLY A 87 -8.83 -8.02 8.07
CA GLY A 87 -7.88 -8.66 8.98
C GLY A 87 -7.28 -9.96 8.43
N PHE A 88 -7.26 -10.15 7.11
CA PHE A 88 -6.65 -11.35 6.51
C PHE A 88 -5.12 -11.33 6.59
N TRP A 89 -4.51 -10.15 6.59
CA TRP A 89 -3.09 -9.93 6.82
C TRP A 89 -2.84 -8.53 7.39
N ASP A 90 -1.61 -8.33 7.85
CA ASP A 90 -1.14 -7.10 8.49
C ASP A 90 0.33 -6.86 8.11
N TYR A 91 0.68 -5.60 7.86
CA TYR A 91 2.01 -5.21 7.38
C TYR A 91 2.77 -4.43 8.45
N ARG A 92 3.76 -5.07 9.06
CA ARG A 92 4.51 -4.47 10.19
C ARG A 92 5.66 -3.55 9.79
N TYR A 93 6.03 -3.53 8.51
CA TYR A 93 7.24 -2.86 8.02
C TYR A 93 6.94 -1.97 6.81
N GLU A 94 5.76 -1.36 6.79
CA GLU A 94 5.32 -0.49 5.72
C GLU A 94 6.32 0.65 5.48
N PRO A 95 6.60 1.06 4.24
CA PRO A 95 7.43 2.24 4.00
C PRO A 95 6.81 3.53 4.55
N VAL A 96 5.47 3.56 4.64
CA VAL A 96 4.66 4.72 5.00
C VAL A 96 3.55 4.25 5.95
N PRO A 97 3.51 4.67 7.22
CA PRO A 97 2.59 4.12 8.23
C PRO A 97 1.17 4.70 8.19
N PHE A 98 0.91 5.66 7.30
CA PHE A 98 -0.39 6.37 7.18
C PHE A 98 -1.15 5.99 5.91
N LEU A 99 -0.81 4.86 5.29
CA LEU A 99 -1.50 4.33 4.13
C LEU A 99 -2.00 2.92 4.43
N PRO A 100 -3.24 2.57 4.03
CA PRO A 100 -3.87 1.30 4.38
C PRO A 100 -3.36 0.09 3.56
N SER A 101 -2.31 0.27 2.77
CA SER A 101 -1.91 -0.66 1.72
C SER A 101 -0.40 -0.71 1.57
N PHE A 102 0.14 -1.92 1.40
CA PHE A 102 1.58 -2.10 1.30
C PHE A 102 2.09 -1.73 -0.09
N LEU A 103 2.41 -0.44 -0.25
CA LEU A 103 2.84 0.18 -1.51
C LEU A 103 3.89 -0.60 -2.31
N PRO A 104 4.92 -1.24 -1.72
CA PRO A 104 5.90 -2.00 -2.51
C PRO A 104 5.26 -3.12 -3.33
N TRP A 105 4.26 -3.80 -2.76
CA TRP A 105 3.56 -4.89 -3.42
C TRP A 105 2.63 -4.38 -4.52
N ASP A 106 1.78 -3.41 -4.17
CA ASP A 106 0.77 -2.88 -5.07
C ASP A 106 1.34 -2.04 -6.21
N LEU A 107 2.47 -1.36 -5.98
CA LEU A 107 3.03 -0.40 -6.93
C LEU A 107 4.29 -0.88 -7.65
N SER A 108 4.96 -1.96 -7.23
CA SER A 108 6.25 -2.36 -7.85
C SER A 108 6.39 -3.82 -8.30
N PHE A 109 5.86 -4.78 -7.53
CA PHE A 109 6.07 -6.20 -7.84
C PHE A 109 5.20 -6.71 -9.00
N LEU A 110 3.90 -6.39 -9.00
CA LEU A 110 2.95 -6.90 -9.98
C LEU A 110 3.13 -6.31 -11.39
N GLN A 111 3.65 -5.10 -11.49
CA GLN A 111 3.94 -4.38 -12.74
C GLN A 111 5.09 -5.07 -13.47
N CYS A 112 6.13 -5.46 -12.72
CA CYS A 112 7.30 -6.11 -13.30
C CYS A 112 6.96 -7.48 -13.90
N SER A 113 6.11 -8.26 -13.23
CA SER A 113 5.57 -9.52 -13.77
C SER A 113 4.90 -9.30 -15.13
N PHE A 114 4.08 -8.25 -15.26
CA PHE A 114 3.35 -7.94 -16.49
C PHE A 114 4.28 -7.51 -17.64
N PHE A 115 5.37 -6.81 -17.33
CA PHE A 115 6.34 -6.37 -18.33
C PHE A 115 7.16 -7.52 -18.94
N PHE A 116 7.38 -8.61 -18.22
CA PHE A 116 8.09 -9.78 -18.75
C PHE A 116 7.20 -10.76 -19.52
N LEU A 117 5.88 -10.77 -19.24
CA LEU A 117 4.91 -11.64 -19.92
C LEU A 117 4.60 -11.18 -21.35
N TYR A 118 4.65 -9.88 -21.61
CA TYR A 118 4.45 -9.31 -22.95
C TYR A 118 5.79 -8.99 -23.62
N LYS A 119 6.58 -10.02 -23.91
CA LYS A 119 7.69 -9.92 -24.86
C LYS A 119 7.19 -10.09 -26.29
#